data_AF-A0A6L7SSF0-F1
#
_entry.id   AF-A0A6L7SSF0-F1
#
_cell.length_a   1.000
_cell.length_b   1.000
_cell.length_c   1.000
_cell.angle_alpha   90.00
_cell.angle_beta   90.00
_cell.angle_gamma   90.00
#
_symmetry.space_group_name_H-M   'P 1'
#
loop_
_entity.id
_entity.type
_entity.pdbx_description
1 polymer ?
#
loop_
_entity_poly.entity_id
_entity_poly.type
_entity_poly.pdbx_seq_one_letter_code
_entity_poly.pdbx_strand_id
1 'polypeptide(L)'
;MNEEVRAERRPLPLGIQTFSTLREEGYYYVDKTPLIRELIRSGRHYFLSRPRRFGKSLLVDTLQELFEGNEPLFRGLDIHPHWDWSVRHPVVRL
;
A
#
# COMPACT_ATOMS: atom_id res chain seq x y z
N MET A 1 -11.15 32.76 -18.76
CA MET A 1 -9.85 32.50 -18.11
C MET A 1 -9.92 31.08 -17.60
N ASN A 2 -9.55 30.12 -18.43
CA ASN A 2 -9.66 28.70 -18.11
C ASN A 2 -8.24 28.20 -17.85
N GLU A 3 -7.88 28.07 -16.58
CA GLU A 3 -6.69 27.32 -16.21
C GLU A 3 -6.96 25.84 -16.52
N GLU A 4 -6.39 25.36 -17.61
CA GLU A 4 -6.16 23.94 -17.81
C GLU A 4 -5.30 23.44 -16.64
N VAL A 5 -5.94 22.75 -15.68
CA VAL A 5 -5.22 21.97 -14.67
C VAL A 5 -4.49 20.85 -15.40
N ARG A 6 -3.26 21.10 -15.85
CA ARG A 6 -2.35 20.05 -16.30
C ARG A 6 -2.11 19.16 -15.10
N ALA A 7 -2.64 17.94 -15.12
CA ALA A 7 -2.34 16.95 -14.10
C ALA A 7 -0.82 16.73 -14.07
N GLU A 8 -0.19 17.21 -13.01
CA GLU A 8 1.24 17.07 -12.79
C GLU A 8 1.57 15.58 -12.76
N ARG A 9 2.47 15.15 -13.64
CA ARG A 9 2.83 13.74 -13.76
C ARG A 9 3.64 13.35 -12.54
N ARG A 10 3.11 12.43 -11.74
CA ARG A 10 3.84 11.86 -10.60
C ARG A 10 5.05 11.03 -11.08
N PRO A 11 6.12 10.93 -10.29
CA PRO A 11 7.22 10.03 -10.63
C PRO A 11 6.80 8.56 -10.51
N LEU A 12 7.41 7.69 -11.33
CA LEU A 12 7.27 6.24 -11.19
C LEU A 12 8.15 5.75 -10.02
N PRO A 13 7.68 4.80 -9.19
CA PRO A 13 8.41 4.31 -8.02
C PRO A 13 9.49 3.28 -8.42
N LEU A 14 10.48 3.71 -9.21
CA LEU A 14 11.55 2.82 -9.68
C LEU A 14 12.49 2.45 -8.53
N GLY A 15 12.51 1.18 -8.15
CA GLY A 15 13.37 0.68 -7.06
C GLY A 15 12.84 0.94 -5.65
N ILE A 16 11.74 1.69 -5.52
CA ILE A 16 11.10 1.99 -4.23
C ILE A 16 10.28 0.78 -3.80
N GLN A 17 10.55 0.31 -2.59
CA GLN A 17 9.87 -0.84 -2.00
C GLN A 17 9.19 -0.50 -0.67
N THR A 18 9.38 0.73 -0.19
CA THR A 18 8.78 1.24 1.03
C THR A 18 7.47 1.94 0.70
N PHE A 19 6.39 1.52 1.35
CA PHE A 19 5.06 2.08 1.13
C PHE A 19 4.97 3.51 1.63
N SER A 20 5.49 3.81 2.83
CA SER A 20 5.52 5.17 3.37
C SER A 20 6.20 6.17 2.43
N THR A 21 7.44 5.89 2.00
CA THR A 21 8.16 6.71 1.01
C THR A 21 7.34 6.94 -0.26
N LEU A 22 6.74 5.88 -0.80
CA LEU A 22 5.94 5.97 -2.02
C LEU A 22 4.72 6.89 -1.84
N ARG A 23 4.08 6.90 -0.66
CA ARG A 23 2.91 7.71 -0.35
C ARG A 23 3.29 9.17 -0.06
N GLU A 24 4.31 9.38 0.76
CA GLU A 24 4.75 10.70 1.23
C GLU A 24 5.42 11.53 0.12
N GLU A 25 6.23 10.90 -0.72
CA GLU A 25 6.89 11.57 -1.86
C GLU A 25 5.99 11.64 -3.11
N GLY A 26 4.74 11.18 -3.01
CA GLY A 26 3.74 11.38 -4.07
C GLY A 26 4.00 10.58 -5.36
N TYR A 27 4.64 9.42 -5.30
CA TYR A 27 4.83 8.55 -6.47
C TYR A 27 3.52 7.95 -6.97
N TYR A 28 3.53 7.42 -8.19
CA TYR A 28 2.44 6.57 -8.66
C TYR A 28 2.35 5.29 -7.81
N TYR A 29 1.17 5.04 -7.28
CA TYR A 29 0.80 3.81 -6.59
C TYR A 29 -0.41 3.19 -7.25
N VAL A 30 -0.34 1.90 -7.56
CA VAL A 30 -1.53 1.13 -7.95
C VAL A 30 -2.12 0.57 -6.67
N ASP A 31 -3.32 1.02 -6.34
CA ASP A 31 -4.00 0.59 -5.11
C ASP A 31 -4.32 -0.91 -5.16
N LYS A 32 -3.61 -1.68 -4.33
CA LYS A 32 -3.82 -3.13 -4.15
C LYS A 32 -4.52 -3.43 -2.83
N THR A 33 -4.94 -2.42 -2.08
CA THR A 33 -5.58 -2.59 -0.79
C THR A 33 -6.97 -3.29 -0.83
N PRO A 34 -7.76 -3.25 -1.92
CA PRO A 34 -8.94 -4.13 -2.03
C PRO A 34 -8.57 -5.62 -2.00
N LEU A 35 -7.50 -5.99 -2.70
CA LEU A 35 -6.99 -7.36 -2.71
C LEU A 35 -6.47 -7.75 -1.32
N ILE A 36 -5.73 -6.87 -0.64
CA ILE A 36 -5.29 -7.10 0.74
C ILE A 36 -6.49 -7.42 1.65
N ARG A 37 -7.57 -6.65 1.55
CA ARG A 37 -8.80 -6.86 2.33
C ARG A 37 -9.44 -8.23 2.07
N GLU A 38 -9.44 -8.70 0.82
CA GLU A 38 -9.89 -10.07 0.48
C GLU A 38 -8.95 -11.13 1.06
N LEU A 39 -7.63 -10.92 0.96
CA LEU A 39 -6.62 -11.85 1.45
C LEU A 39 -6.76 -12.08 2.97
N ILE A 40 -6.95 -11.01 3.74
CA ILE A 40 -7.10 -11.06 5.20
C ILE A 40 -8.36 -11.86 5.61
N ARG A 41 -9.44 -11.80 4.82
CA ARG A 41 -10.71 -12.49 5.14
C ARG A 41 -10.72 -13.96 4.77
N SER A 42 -9.97 -14.36 3.75
CA SER A 42 -10.15 -15.67 3.10
C SER A 42 -9.05 -16.69 3.39
N GLY A 43 -7.86 -16.27 3.83
CA GLY A 43 -6.68 -17.13 3.81
C GLY A 43 -6.13 -17.49 5.17
N ARG A 44 -5.63 -18.73 5.27
CA ARG A 44 -4.73 -19.15 6.36
C ARG A 44 -3.26 -18.92 5.99
N HIS A 45 -2.89 -19.24 4.75
CA HIS A 45 -1.51 -19.12 4.26
C HIS A 45 -1.48 -18.69 2.79
N TYR A 46 -0.57 -17.78 2.44
CA TYR A 46 -0.36 -17.31 1.08
C TYR A 46 1.07 -17.49 0.62
N PHE A 47 1.24 -18.01 -0.59
CA PHE A 47 2.54 -18.09 -1.26
C PHE A 47 2.65 -16.97 -2.30
N LEU A 48 3.60 -16.05 -2.07
CA LEU A 48 3.96 -15.04 -3.07
C LEU A 48 4.99 -15.64 -4.03
N SER A 49 4.56 -16.02 -5.24
CA SER A 49 5.41 -16.62 -6.29
C SER A 49 6.68 -15.81 -6.54
N ARG A 50 7.79 -16.40 -7.04
CA ARG A 50 9.11 -15.72 -7.17
C ARG A 50 9.45 -15.00 -8.50
N PRO A 51 8.53 -14.38 -9.27
CA PRO A 51 8.93 -13.45 -10.33
C PRO A 51 9.69 -12.22 -9.78
N ARG A 52 10.87 -11.92 -10.33
CA ARG A 52 11.64 -10.72 -9.95
C ARG A 52 10.88 -9.45 -10.31
N ARG A 53 10.97 -8.42 -9.45
CA ARG A 53 10.42 -7.06 -9.67
C ARG A 53 8.89 -6.99 -9.82
N PHE A 54 8.16 -7.96 -9.29
CA PHE A 54 6.68 -7.98 -9.31
C PHE A 54 6.02 -7.23 -8.13
N GLY A 55 6.78 -6.42 -7.38
CA GLY A 55 6.24 -5.60 -6.29
C GLY A 55 5.83 -6.36 -5.03
N LYS A 56 6.42 -7.54 -4.78
CA LYS A 56 6.13 -8.35 -3.58
C LYS A 56 6.64 -7.69 -2.31
N SER A 57 7.85 -7.12 -2.35
CA SER A 57 8.39 -6.37 -1.21
C SER A 57 7.49 -5.21 -0.84
N LEU A 58 7.06 -4.41 -1.82
CA LEU A 58 6.12 -3.31 -1.61
C LEU A 58 4.79 -3.79 -1.03
N LEU A 59 4.27 -4.94 -1.47
CA LEU A 59 3.05 -5.52 -0.92
C LEU A 59 3.22 -5.91 0.56
N VAL A 60 4.32 -6.59 0.90
CA VAL A 60 4.62 -6.98 2.29
C VAL A 60 4.82 -5.75 3.17
N ASP A 61 5.48 -4.72 2.66
CA ASP A 61 5.66 -3.46 3.36
C ASP A 61 4.32 -2.73 3.56
N THR A 62 3.47 -2.69 2.54
CA THR A 62 2.09 -2.16 2.66
C THR A 62 1.29 -2.91 3.74
N LEU A 63 1.43 -4.25 3.80
CA LEU A 63 0.76 -5.05 4.84
C LEU A 63 1.28 -4.69 6.24
N GLN A 64 2.60 -4.54 6.40
CA GLN A 64 3.15 -4.09 7.68
C GLN A 64 2.54 -2.76 8.11
N GLU A 65 2.59 -1.75 7.25
CA GLU A 65 2.09 -0.39 7.54
C GLU A 65 0.59 -0.41 7.91
N LEU A 66 -0.18 -1.30 7.27
CA LEU A 66 -1.59 -1.50 7.57
C LEU A 66 -1.79 -2.10 8.97
N PHE A 67 -1.08 -3.17 9.28
CA PHE A 67 -1.20 -3.88 10.55
C PHE A 67 -0.66 -3.06 11.74
N GLU A 68 0.35 -2.23 11.53
CA GLU A 68 0.88 -1.30 12.53
C GLU A 68 -0.05 -0.08 12.76
N GLY A 69 -1.07 0.10 11.91
CA GLY A 69 -2.09 1.14 12.05
C GLY A 69 -1.64 2.53 11.60
N ASN A 70 -0.79 2.60 10.57
CA ASN A 70 -0.28 3.87 10.04
C ASN A 70 -1.32 4.54 9.11
N GLU A 71 -2.49 4.89 9.67
CA GLU A 71 -3.68 5.44 8.99
C GLU A 71 -3.36 6.52 7.93
N PRO A 72 -2.51 7.53 8.19
CA PRO A 72 -2.31 8.62 7.23
C PRO A 72 -1.84 8.14 5.85
N LEU A 73 -1.08 7.04 5.79
CA LEU A 73 -0.57 6.48 4.53
C LEU A 73 -1.68 5.90 3.64
N PHE A 74 -2.80 5.49 4.25
CA PHE A 74 -3.89 4.81 3.56
C PHE A 74 -5.01 5.76 3.12
N ARG A 75 -4.95 7.04 3.49
CA ARG A 75 -5.95 8.02 3.06
C ARG A 75 -6.08 8.07 1.54
N GLY A 76 -7.32 7.94 1.05
CA GLY A 76 -7.63 7.90 -0.38
C GLY A 76 -7.40 6.55 -1.06
N LEU A 77 -7.11 5.48 -0.31
CA LEU A 77 -7.09 4.09 -0.79
C LEU A 77 -8.38 3.35 -0.38
N ASP A 78 -8.73 2.28 -1.09
CA ASP A 78 -9.96 1.51 -0.87
C ASP A 78 -10.10 0.99 0.56
N ILE A 79 -9.01 0.54 1.18
CA ILE A 79 -9.07 -0.08 2.52
C ILE A 79 -9.34 0.91 3.64
N HIS A 80 -9.12 2.22 3.42
CA HIS A 80 -9.21 3.23 4.47
C HIS A 80 -10.54 3.25 5.25
N PRO A 81 -11.72 3.29 4.60
CA PRO A 81 -13.01 3.20 5.29
C PRO A 81 -13.34 1.79 5.83
N HIS A 82 -12.53 0.78 5.51
CA HIS A 82 -12.81 -0.63 5.80
C HIS A 82 -11.87 -1.24 6.84
N TRP A 83 -11.01 -0.43 7.44
CA TRP A 83 -10.05 -0.85 8.46
C TRP A 83 -10.36 -0.19 9.81
N ASP A 84 -10.16 -0.93 10.90
CA ASP A 84 -10.26 -0.39 12.25
C ASP A 84 -8.90 0.18 12.68
N TRP A 85 -8.73 1.50 12.54
CA TRP A 85 -7.50 2.21 12.87
C TRP A 85 -7.23 2.33 14.38
N SER A 86 -8.19 1.97 15.24
CA SER A 86 -7.97 1.91 16.69
C SER A 86 -7.18 0.67 17.11
N VAL A 87 -7.15 -0.36 16.26
CA VAL A 87 -6.45 -1.61 16.49
C VAL A 87 -5.07 -1.59 15.83
N ARG A 88 -4.06 -2.01 16.59
CA ARG A 88 -2.69 -2.20 16.10
C ARG A 88 -2.24 -3.62 16.38
N HIS A 89 -1.59 -4.23 15.40
CA HIS A 89 -1.05 -5.58 15.48
C HIS A 89 0.48 -5.53 15.48
N PRO A 90 1.16 -6.30 16.35
CA PRO A 90 2.61 -6.42 16.28
C PRO A 90 3.01 -7.12 14.97
N VAL A 91 3.94 -6.53 14.23
CA VAL A 91 4.51 -7.11 13.01
C VAL A 91 5.89 -7.67 13.32
N VAL A 92 6.07 -8.97 13.07
CA VAL A 92 7.35 -9.65 13.29
C VAL A 92 8.02 -9.92 11.95
N ARG A 93 9.23 -9.38 11.77
CA ARG A 93 10.13 -9.74 10.67
C ARG A 93 11.17 -10.73 11.20
N LEU A 94 11.33 -11.86 10.52
CA LEU A 94 12.25 -12.95 10.86
C LEU A 94 13.47 -12.94 9.94
#